data_AF-A0A970SA75-F1
#
_entry.id   AF-A0A970SA75-F1
#
_cell.length_a   1.000
_cell.length_b   1.000
_cell.length_c   1.000
_cell.angle_alpha   90.00
_cell.angle_beta   90.00
_cell.angle_gamma   90.00
#
_symmetry.space_group_name_H-M   'P 1'
#
loop_
_entity.id
_entity.type
_entity.pdbx_description
1 polymer ?
#
loop_
_entity_poly.entity_id
_entity_poly.type
_entity_poly.pdbx_seq_one_letter_code
_entity_poly.pdbx_strand_id
1 'polypeptide(L)' 'MRRQKYAHSMAGKPCREWHRLEDHLLETAKLAGTFAAEFGAGEWGYLAGLWYDLGK' A
#
# COMPACT_ATOMS: atom_id res chain seq x y z
N MET A 1 -2.32 16.06 15.46
CA MET A 1 -1.84 14.66 15.59
C MET A 1 -2.37 13.85 14.42
N ARG A 2 -1.52 13.25 13.57
CA ARG A 2 -2.00 12.33 12.52
C ARG A 2 -2.46 11.04 13.18
N ARG A 3 -3.67 10.55 12.88
CA ARG A 3 -4.12 9.22 13.30
C ARG A 3 -3.34 8.17 12.51
N GLN A 4 -2.73 7.21 13.21
CA GLN A 4 -2.08 6.06 12.58
C GLN A 4 -3.16 5.15 11.97
N LYS A 5 -3.03 4.83 10.69
CA LYS A 5 -3.92 3.92 9.94
C LYS A 5 -3.19 2.63 9.60
N TYR A 6 -3.93 1.52 9.50
CA TYR A 6 -3.38 0.18 9.28
C TYR A 6 -4.11 -0.53 8.14
N ALA A 7 -3.36 -1.16 7.24
CA ALA A 7 -3.91 -1.95 6.14
C ALA A 7 -4.26 -3.38 6.58
N HIS A 8 -3.47 -3.94 7.50
CA HIS A 8 -3.62 -5.30 8.01
C HIS A 8 -3.37 -5.36 9.51
N SER A 9 -4.27 -6.01 10.24
CA SER A 9 -4.11 -6.35 11.65
C SER A 9 -3.66 -7.80 11.82
N MET A 10 -2.93 -8.10 12.89
CA MET A 10 -2.60 -9.46 13.28
C MET A 10 -3.27 -9.81 14.61
N ALA A 11 -4.10 -10.86 14.61
CA ALA A 11 -4.79 -11.33 15.80
C ALA A 11 -3.77 -11.75 16.89
N GLY A 12 -4.00 -11.34 18.13
CA GLY A 12 -3.11 -11.64 19.26
C GLY A 12 -1.80 -10.83 19.29
N LYS A 13 -1.58 -9.91 18.34
CA LYS A 13 -0.39 -9.03 18.32
C LYS A 13 -0.75 -7.57 18.56
N PRO A 14 0.12 -6.80 19.25
CA PRO A 14 -0.10 -5.37 19.48
C PRO A 14 -0.09 -4.57 18.17
N CYS A 15 -0.80 -3.44 18.13
CA CYS A 15 -0.93 -2.61 16.92
C CYS A 15 0.41 -2.09 16.36
N ARG A 16 1.48 -2.08 17.16
CA ARG A 16 2.84 -1.74 16.71
C ARG A 16 3.41 -2.74 15.69
N GLU A 17 2.88 -3.96 15.67
CA GLU A 17 3.26 -5.02 14.74
C GLU A 17 2.31 -5.10 13.54
N TRP A 18 1.23 -4.32 13.53
CA TRP A 18 0.29 -4.29 12.41
C TRP A 18 0.89 -3.53 11.23
N HIS A 19 0.50 -3.91 10.01
CA HIS A 19 1.01 -3.28 8.80
C HIS A 19 0.37 -1.90 8.63
N ARG A 20 1.19 -0.85 8.64
CA ARG A 20 0.72 0.53 8.44
C ARG A 20 0.14 0.68 7.03
N LEU A 21 -0.92 1.48 6.93
CA LEU A 21 -1.58 1.74 5.65
C LEU A 21 -0.64 2.44 4.66
N GLU A 22 0.15 3.40 5.14
CA GLU A 22 1.11 4.14 4.31
C GLU A 22 2.18 3.21 3.70
N ASP A 23 2.81 2.38 4.51
CA ASP A 23 3.83 1.43 4.05
C ASP A 23 3.22 0.47 3.02
N HIS A 24 2.03 -0.06 3.32
CA HIS A 24 1.29 -0.95 2.44
C HIS A 24 0.97 -0.34 1.07
N LEU A 25 0.45 0.89 1.04
CA LEU A 25 0.12 1.59 -0.20
C LEU A 25 1.39 1.86 -1.04
N LEU A 26 2.49 2.28 -0.40
CA LEU A 26 3.75 2.56 -1.10
C LEU A 26 4.39 1.30 -1.68
N GLU A 27 4.46 0.21 -0.91
CA GLU A 27 5.02 -1.05 -1.39
C GLU A 27 4.13 -1.69 -2.48
N THR A 28 2.80 -1.60 -2.33
CA THR A 28 1.88 -2.06 -3.38
C THR A 28 2.03 -1.24 -4.67
N ALA A 29 2.14 0.08 -4.56
CA ALA A 29 2.37 0.97 -5.70
C ALA A 29 3.66 0.63 -6.44
N LYS A 30 4.77 0.39 -5.73
CA LYS A 30 6.05 0.01 -6.34
C LYS A 30 5.95 -1.31 -7.11
N LEU A 31 5.31 -2.32 -6.53
CA LEU A 31 5.13 -3.63 -7.17
C LEU A 31 4.23 -3.51 -8.41
N ALA A 32 3.09 -2.82 -8.28
CA ALA A 32 2.16 -2.59 -9.38
C ALA A 32 2.83 -1.82 -10.53
N GLY A 33 3.61 -0.78 -10.21
CA GLY A 33 4.38 -0.04 -11.21
C GLY A 33 5.43 -0.90 -11.90
N THR A 34 6.15 -1.75 -11.15
CA THR A 34 7.14 -2.69 -11.71
C THR A 34 6.50 -3.65 -12.70
N PHE A 35 5.34 -4.22 -12.38
CA PHE A 35 4.63 -5.12 -13.30
C PHE A 35 4.04 -4.38 -14.50
N ALA A 36 3.51 -3.17 -14.31
CA ALA A 36 2.93 -2.39 -15.41
C ALA A 36 4.00 -1.80 -16.35
N ALA A 37 5.25 -1.65 -15.88
CA ALA A 37 6.35 -1.15 -16.68
C ALA A 37 6.66 -2.04 -17.90
N GLU A 38 6.46 -3.35 -17.80
CA GLU A 38 6.61 -4.29 -18.93
C GLU A 38 5.68 -3.94 -20.11
N PHE A 39 4.58 -3.23 -19.83
CA PHE A 39 3.60 -2.78 -20.82
C PHE A 39 3.75 -1.29 -21.16
N GLY A 40 4.82 -0.63 -20.72
CA GLY A 40 4.99 0.83 -20.86
C GLY A 40 4.03 1.65 -19.98
N ALA A 41 3.38 1.03 -19.00
CA ALA A 41 2.35 1.63 -18.16
C ALA A 41 2.78 1.78 -16.68
N GLY A 42 4.08 1.85 -16.41
CA GLY A 42 4.63 1.81 -15.05
C GLY A 42 4.08 2.88 -14.10
N GLU A 43 3.99 4.14 -14.56
CA GLU A 43 3.43 5.24 -13.74
C GLU A 43 1.93 5.04 -13.46
N TRP A 44 1.17 4.54 -14.44
CA TRP A 44 -0.23 4.22 -14.26
C TRP A 44 -0.42 3.05 -13.28
N GLY A 45 0.42 2.01 -13.37
CA GLY A 45 0.43 0.91 -12.42
C GLY A 45 0.77 1.38 -11.00
N TYR A 46 1.74 2.28 -10.86
CA TYR A 46 2.09 2.87 -9.57
C TYR A 46 0.92 3.64 -8.96
N LEU A 47 0.29 4.54 -9.73
CA LEU A 47 -0.86 5.32 -9.26
C LEU A 47 -2.06 4.43 -8.88
N ALA A 48 -2.34 3.41 -9.71
CA ALA A 48 -3.39 2.44 -9.42
C ALA A 48 -3.11 1.68 -8.11
N GLY A 49 -1.87 1.21 -7.89
CA GLY A 49 -1.46 0.56 -6.66
C GLY A 49 -1.40 1.50 -5.45
N LEU A 50 -1.15 2.79 -5.65
CA LEU A 50 -1.13 3.76 -4.56
C LEU A 50 -2.53 4.09 -4.03
N TRP A 51 -3.55 4.07 -4.90
CA TRP A 51 -4.91 4.47 -4.54
C TRP A 51 -5.84 3.30 -4.24
N TYR A 52 -5.44 2.07 -4.52
CA TYR A 52 -6.33 0.91 -4.45
C TYR A 52 -7.02 0.73 -3.09
N ASP A 53 -6.34 1.10 -1.99
CA ASP A 53 -6.79 0.86 -0.61
C ASP A 53 -6.92 2.16 0.21
N LEU A 54 -7.01 3.31 -0.47
CA LEU A 54 -7.07 4.64 0.16
C LEU A 54 -8.33 4.83 1.04
N GLY A 55 -9.34 3.98 0.88
CA GLY A 55 -10.58 4.01 1.65
C GLY A 55 -10.50 3.43 3.07
N LYS A 56 -9.36 2.85 3.48
CA LYS A 56 -9.15 2.30 4.84
C LYS A 56 -8.81 3.37 5.90
#